data_AF-A0AA88GKG7-F1
#
_entry.id   AF-A0AA88GKG7-F1
#
_cell.length_a   1.000
_cell.length_b   1.000
_cell.length_c   1.000
_cell.angle_alpha   90.00
_cell.angle_beta   90.00
_cell.angle_gamma   90.00
#
_symmetry.space_group_name_H-M   'P 1'
#
loop_
_entity.id
_entity.type
_entity.pdbx_description
1 polymer ?
#
loop_
_entity_poly.entity_id
_entity_poly.type
_entity_poly.pdbx_seq_one_letter_code
_entity_poly.pdbx_strand_id
1 'polypeptide(L)'
;MGCLYSKQNSSNNTTGAKSAGYENIAQSNQTSAESKKQSHSPQQYTWSYLGQKSKEKKEIDFSKLKAEDFLLSGFQDRVIIRRPGEILGQAMNIDKCTNCDFYLLDNSSQIFIDSCENCRFFIGPCSGSIFIRTSTNVKMIVACQQFRTRDCKNLELSMFCSTRPVIESSSDISFSCFASNYIGLAQQFHEADLSVYNNHWNVVHDFTPQVNNFKFVSSKFKITDWMKPLHTLDIGITAEEENQNEKTCPVPPTRKREDVPSNVIMFLPGRYNDAEQFIPQIITEIYQTKEHKFSKPEIDILFDKSENSSSIKQEASKGPVIVVGTNLSSMELRTKASQIVSPESFYVPSSENEAAYMANYLFNVHRVEV
;
A
#
# COMPACT_ATOMS: atom_id res chain seq x y z
N MET A 1 65.55 40.83 10.39
CA MET A 1 66.19 39.60 10.90
C MET A 1 65.25 38.43 10.62
N GLY A 2 65.71 37.41 9.89
CA GLY A 2 65.11 36.06 9.90
C GLY A 2 64.13 35.69 8.77
N CYS A 3 64.63 35.53 7.54
CA CYS A 3 64.10 34.55 6.58
C CYS A 3 64.32 33.11 7.09
N LEU A 4 63.51 32.14 6.61
CA LEU A 4 63.89 30.77 6.17
C LEU A 4 62.57 30.03 5.79
N TYR A 5 62.25 29.93 4.50
CA TYR A 5 62.58 28.86 3.54
C TYR A 5 61.72 27.58 3.62
N SER A 6 61.16 27.29 2.45
CA SER A 6 60.37 26.17 1.97
C SER A 6 60.97 24.77 2.11
N LYS A 7 60.11 23.75 2.10
CA LYS A 7 60.32 22.53 1.28
C LYS A 7 59.00 22.04 0.68
N GLN A 8 58.95 22.02 -0.65
CA GLN A 8 58.08 21.14 -1.43
C GLN A 8 58.60 19.71 -1.35
N ASN A 9 57.70 18.73 -1.45
CA ASN A 9 57.97 17.55 -2.29
C ASN A 9 56.67 16.96 -2.82
N SER A 10 56.65 16.74 -4.13
CA SER A 10 55.61 16.07 -4.91
C SER A 10 55.82 14.56 -4.97
N SER A 11 54.74 13.78 -4.96
CA SER A 11 54.68 12.51 -5.70
C SER A 11 53.23 12.12 -6.02
N ASN A 12 53.05 11.70 -7.27
CA ASN A 12 51.82 11.40 -8.01
C ASN A 12 51.06 10.13 -7.60
N ASN A 13 49.76 10.11 -7.97
CA ASN A 13 48.87 8.99 -8.35
C ASN A 13 48.65 7.87 -7.30
N THR A 14 47.44 7.37 -7.03
CA THR A 14 46.55 6.70 -8.00
C THR A 14 45.17 6.45 -7.35
N THR A 15 44.15 6.38 -8.20
CA THR A 15 42.78 5.87 -8.03
C THR A 15 42.44 4.97 -6.83
N GLY A 16 41.26 5.18 -6.25
CA GLY A 16 40.60 4.19 -5.40
C GLY A 16 39.30 4.71 -4.80
N ALA A 17 38.19 4.54 -5.53
CA ALA A 17 36.84 4.70 -4.99
C ALA A 17 36.68 3.80 -3.76
N LYS A 18 36.37 4.38 -2.60
CA LYS A 18 36.02 3.61 -1.40
C LYS A 18 34.51 3.59 -1.25
N SER A 19 33.97 2.39 -1.37
CA SER A 19 32.59 2.01 -1.13
C SER A 19 32.14 2.40 0.28
N ALA A 20 30.95 2.99 0.38
CA ALA A 20 30.24 3.22 1.63
C ALA A 20 30.01 1.87 2.35
N GLY A 21 30.48 1.79 3.60
CA GLY A 21 30.35 0.62 4.44
C GLY A 21 28.92 0.46 4.97
N TYR A 22 28.44 -0.78 4.96
CA TYR A 22 27.24 -1.20 5.67
C TYR A 22 27.56 -1.35 7.15
N GLU A 23 26.88 -0.59 8.03
CA GLU A 23 26.95 -0.80 9.48
C GLU A 23 25.70 -1.55 9.95
N ASN A 24 25.92 -2.79 10.37
CA ASN A 24 24.95 -3.63 11.06
C ASN A 24 25.19 -3.41 12.56
N ILE A 25 24.33 -2.65 13.24
CA ILE A 25 24.44 -2.48 14.70
C ILE A 25 23.59 -3.57 15.35
N ALA A 26 24.23 -4.69 15.67
CA ALA A 26 23.72 -5.67 16.61
C ALA A 26 24.86 -6.07 17.55
N GLN A 27 24.70 -5.75 18.84
CA GLN A 27 25.67 -6.08 19.88
C GLN A 27 25.75 -7.60 20.11
N SER A 28 26.98 -8.02 20.33
CA SER A 28 27.48 -9.36 20.62
C SER A 28 26.85 -10.03 21.84
N ASN A 29 26.49 -11.30 21.69
CA ASN A 29 26.83 -12.33 22.68
C ASN A 29 26.92 -13.71 21.99
N GLN A 30 28.12 -14.29 22.03
CA GLN A 30 28.44 -15.63 21.55
C GLN A 30 27.99 -16.66 22.60
N THR A 31 27.15 -17.60 22.19
CA THR A 31 27.21 -18.99 22.68
C THR A 31 26.87 -19.92 21.52
N SER A 32 27.82 -20.79 21.21
CA SER A 32 27.85 -21.81 20.18
C SER A 32 26.73 -22.86 20.30
N ALA A 33 25.99 -23.10 19.22
CA ALA A 33 25.26 -24.34 18.98
C ALA A 33 25.04 -24.56 17.48
N GLU A 34 25.09 -25.83 17.09
CA GLU A 34 25.31 -26.38 15.75
C GLU A 34 24.25 -26.02 14.70
N SER A 35 24.73 -25.74 13.49
CA SER A 35 23.95 -25.46 12.30
C SER A 35 23.24 -26.71 11.76
N LYS A 36 21.90 -26.76 11.90
CA LYS A 36 21.04 -27.59 11.05
C LYS A 36 20.49 -26.72 9.91
N LYS A 37 20.99 -26.95 8.70
CA LYS A 37 20.41 -26.44 7.45
C LYS A 37 18.99 -27.02 7.28
N GLN A 38 17.96 -26.22 7.53
CA GLN A 38 16.62 -26.50 7.04
C GLN A 38 16.44 -25.78 5.70
N SER A 39 16.31 -26.57 4.63
CA SER A 39 15.88 -26.09 3.32
C SER A 39 14.41 -25.68 3.41
N HIS A 40 14.13 -24.38 3.44
CA HIS A 40 12.77 -23.91 3.26
C HIS A 40 12.48 -23.83 1.76
N SER A 41 11.57 -24.68 1.29
CA SER A 41 10.89 -24.47 0.02
C SER A 41 10.05 -23.20 0.09
N PRO A 42 9.96 -22.39 -0.99
CA PRO A 42 9.19 -21.16 -0.98
C PRO A 42 7.71 -21.50 -0.75
N GLN A 43 7.18 -21.11 0.41
CA GLN A 43 5.75 -21.22 0.71
C GLN A 43 5.00 -20.28 -0.23
N GLN A 44 4.35 -20.87 -1.22
CA GLN A 44 3.45 -20.18 -2.14
C GLN A 44 2.22 -19.73 -1.35
N TYR A 45 2.21 -18.47 -0.89
CA TYR A 45 1.08 -17.87 -0.20
C TYR A 45 -0.04 -17.63 -1.22
N THR A 46 -0.89 -18.63 -1.41
CA THR A 46 -2.18 -18.47 -2.08
C THR A 46 -3.11 -17.68 -1.17
N TRP A 47 -3.74 -16.67 -1.75
CA TRP A 47 -4.46 -15.58 -1.09
C TRP A 47 -5.72 -15.98 -0.29
N SER A 48 -6.02 -17.26 -0.10
CA SER A 48 -7.31 -17.67 0.45
C SER A 48 -7.59 -17.09 1.84
N TYR A 49 -8.68 -16.33 1.96
CA TYR A 49 -9.28 -15.80 3.19
C TYR A 49 -9.43 -16.87 4.30
N LEU A 50 -9.60 -18.14 3.92
CA LEU A 50 -9.70 -19.27 4.85
C LEU A 50 -8.35 -19.80 5.36
N GLY A 51 -7.25 -19.58 4.63
CA GLY A 51 -5.91 -20.02 5.04
C GLY A 51 -5.29 -19.18 6.18
N GLN A 52 -5.96 -18.11 6.59
CA GLN A 52 -5.42 -17.07 7.48
C GLN A 52 -5.88 -17.21 8.94
N LYS A 53 -6.68 -18.22 9.29
CA LYS A 53 -7.04 -18.51 10.70
C LYS A 53 -5.98 -19.29 11.48
N SER A 54 -4.90 -19.73 10.84
CA SER A 54 -3.96 -20.69 11.44
C SER A 54 -2.50 -20.24 11.35
N LYS A 55 -2.11 -19.22 12.10
CA LYS A 55 -0.78 -19.16 12.71
C LYS A 55 -0.94 -18.62 14.13
N GLU A 56 -0.45 -19.37 15.11
CA GLU A 56 -0.36 -18.94 16.50
C GLU A 56 0.35 -17.58 16.56
N LYS A 57 -0.24 -16.60 17.26
CA LYS A 57 0.42 -15.32 17.53
C LYS A 57 1.71 -15.64 18.30
N LYS A 58 2.86 -15.41 17.68
CA LYS A 58 4.13 -15.37 18.42
C LYS A 58 3.98 -14.34 19.53
N GLU A 59 4.20 -14.76 20.77
CA GLU A 59 4.16 -13.87 21.92
C GLU A 59 5.34 -12.88 21.81
N ILE A 60 5.02 -11.61 21.56
CA ILE A 60 5.99 -10.54 21.40
C ILE A 60 6.28 -9.97 22.78
N ASP A 61 7.55 -10.01 23.18
CA ASP A 61 8.00 -9.41 24.43
C ASP A 61 8.25 -7.91 24.24
N PHE A 62 7.20 -7.10 24.39
CA PHE A 62 7.26 -5.65 24.27
C PHE A 62 8.19 -4.97 25.31
N SER A 63 8.58 -5.67 26.38
CA SER A 63 9.44 -5.11 27.43
C SER A 63 10.88 -4.83 26.98
N LYS A 64 11.29 -5.40 25.84
CA LYS A 64 12.65 -5.24 25.27
C LYS A 64 12.77 -4.09 24.26
N LEU A 65 11.65 -3.51 23.85
CA LEU A 65 11.61 -2.45 22.85
C LEU A 65 12.02 -1.11 23.46
N LYS A 66 12.93 -0.38 22.80
CA LYS A 66 13.34 0.97 23.22
C LYS A 66 12.73 2.00 22.30
N ALA A 67 12.44 3.19 22.84
CA ALA A 67 11.92 4.30 22.04
C ALA A 67 12.85 4.67 20.87
N GLU A 68 14.16 4.50 21.06
CA GLU A 68 15.21 4.73 20.06
C GLU A 68 15.06 3.84 18.82
N ASP A 69 14.49 2.64 18.96
CA ASP A 69 14.31 1.69 17.85
C ASP A 69 13.30 2.22 16.81
N PHE A 70 12.40 3.12 17.24
CA PHE A 70 11.31 3.70 16.46
C PHE A 70 11.55 5.16 16.07
N LEU A 71 12.71 5.73 16.43
CA LEU A 71 13.13 7.07 16.04
C LEU A 71 14.28 6.99 15.04
N LEU A 72 13.98 7.33 13.79
CA LEU A 72 14.94 7.40 12.70
C LEU A 72 15.28 8.87 12.42
N SER A 73 16.33 9.40 13.05
CA SER A 73 16.63 10.83 12.99
C SER A 73 18.04 11.14 12.50
N GLY A 74 18.18 12.19 11.69
CA GLY A 74 19.47 12.79 11.35
C GLY A 74 20.32 11.99 10.36
N PHE A 75 19.71 11.04 9.63
CA PHE A 75 20.45 10.23 8.65
C PHE A 75 20.71 11.01 7.36
N GLN A 76 21.88 10.77 6.77
CA GLN A 76 22.28 11.33 5.48
C GLN A 76 22.89 10.23 4.61
N ASP A 77 22.53 10.18 3.33
CA ASP A 77 23.09 9.26 2.32
C ASP A 77 23.03 7.77 2.73
N ARG A 78 21.90 7.36 3.33
CA ARG A 78 21.74 6.02 3.92
C ARG A 78 20.55 5.26 3.36
N VAL A 79 20.70 3.94 3.36
CA VAL A 79 19.61 2.97 3.21
C VAL A 79 19.25 2.44 4.60
N ILE A 80 17.98 2.56 4.98
CA ILE A 80 17.43 2.12 6.26
C ILE A 80 16.36 1.08 5.98
N ILE A 81 16.42 -0.04 6.69
CA ILE A 81 15.48 -1.14 6.53
C ILE A 81 14.88 -1.49 7.89
N ARG A 82 13.57 -1.70 7.92
CA ARG A 82 12.84 -2.41 8.97
C ARG A 82 12.19 -3.63 8.36
N ARG A 83 12.60 -4.82 8.79
CA ARG A 83 12.12 -6.11 8.28
C ARG A 83 10.75 -6.46 8.87
N PRO A 84 10.02 -7.41 8.28
CA PRO A 84 8.81 -7.96 8.90
C PRO A 84 9.08 -8.40 10.35
N GLY A 85 8.28 -7.92 11.29
CA GLY A 85 8.44 -8.18 12.72
C GLY A 85 9.42 -7.26 13.47
N GLU A 86 9.94 -6.20 12.84
CA GLU A 86 10.79 -5.20 13.51
C GLU A 86 10.01 -3.94 13.94
N ILE A 87 8.84 -3.65 13.35
CA ILE A 87 7.99 -2.50 13.75
C ILE A 87 6.84 -2.96 14.65
N LEU A 88 6.29 -4.16 14.42
CA LEU A 88 5.32 -4.81 15.32
C LEU A 88 4.09 -3.94 15.62
N GLY A 89 3.58 -3.26 14.59
CA GLY A 89 2.42 -2.37 14.72
C GLY A 89 2.66 -1.12 15.58
N GLN A 90 3.91 -0.82 15.96
CA GLN A 90 4.22 0.38 16.76
C GLN A 90 4.23 1.65 15.90
N ALA A 91 4.25 2.80 16.58
CA ALA A 91 4.42 4.09 15.94
C ALA A 91 5.90 4.35 15.62
N MET A 92 6.16 5.07 14.52
CA MET A 92 7.51 5.42 14.06
C MET A 92 7.63 6.93 13.84
N ASN A 93 8.79 7.49 14.19
CA ASN A 93 9.15 8.87 13.90
C ASN A 93 10.38 8.92 13.01
N ILE A 94 10.31 9.65 11.91
CA ILE A 94 11.42 9.88 10.98
C ILE A 94 11.63 11.38 10.89
N ASP A 95 12.80 11.87 11.29
CA ASP A 95 13.06 13.30 11.42
C ASP A 95 14.41 13.70 10.83
N LYS A 96 14.47 14.84 10.13
CA LYS A 96 15.72 15.47 9.65
C LYS A 96 16.63 14.50 8.86
N CYS A 97 16.05 13.75 7.93
CA CYS A 97 16.81 12.83 7.08
C CYS A 97 16.99 13.41 5.67
N THR A 98 18.18 13.23 5.09
CA THR A 98 18.52 13.77 3.76
C THR A 98 19.09 12.70 2.85
N ASN A 99 18.58 12.61 1.62
CA ASN A 99 19.04 11.64 0.62
C ASN A 99 19.02 10.18 1.14
N CYS A 100 17.95 9.79 1.84
CA CYS A 100 17.82 8.45 2.41
C CYS A 100 16.77 7.60 1.69
N ASP A 101 16.98 6.28 1.73
CA ASP A 101 16.04 5.26 1.27
C ASP A 101 15.52 4.49 2.49
N PHE A 102 14.22 4.49 2.72
CA PHE A 102 13.59 3.79 3.83
C PHE A 102 12.72 2.64 3.32
N TYR A 103 13.00 1.42 3.76
CA TYR A 103 12.18 0.24 3.52
C TYR A 103 11.56 -0.20 4.85
N LEU A 104 10.34 0.25 5.11
CA LEU A 104 9.57 -0.13 6.30
C LEU A 104 8.64 -1.28 5.92
N LEU A 105 9.17 -2.51 5.95
CA LEU A 105 8.54 -3.73 5.44
C LEU A 105 7.71 -4.44 6.52
N ASP A 106 6.99 -3.67 7.33
CA ASP A 106 6.20 -4.18 8.44
C ASP A 106 4.96 -3.33 8.69
N ASN A 107 3.98 -3.86 9.43
CA ASN A 107 2.82 -3.06 9.81
C ASN A 107 3.16 -2.04 10.90
N SER A 108 2.49 -0.89 10.88
CA SER A 108 2.68 0.20 11.84
C SER A 108 1.34 0.77 12.28
N SER A 109 1.30 1.45 13.43
CA SER A 109 0.09 2.16 13.89
C SER A 109 0.05 3.62 13.46
N GLN A 110 1.21 4.27 13.44
CA GLN A 110 1.32 5.68 13.06
C GLN A 110 2.73 5.98 12.57
N ILE A 111 2.89 6.85 11.58
CA ILE A 111 4.22 7.32 11.16
C ILE A 111 4.22 8.84 11.02
N PHE A 112 5.20 9.47 11.65
CA PHE A 112 5.52 10.89 11.46
C PHE A 112 6.79 11.03 10.62
N ILE A 113 6.73 11.84 9.57
CA ILE A 113 7.87 12.15 8.69
C ILE A 113 8.07 13.66 8.70
N ASP A 114 9.15 14.11 9.31
CA ASP A 114 9.43 15.51 9.57
C ASP A 114 10.75 15.94 8.95
N SER A 115 10.76 17.12 8.34
CA SER A 115 11.99 17.78 7.90
C SER A 115 12.89 16.90 7.00
N CYS A 116 12.28 16.07 6.14
CA CYS A 116 13.01 15.14 5.28
C CYS A 116 13.21 15.74 3.88
N GLU A 117 14.40 15.57 3.31
CA GLU A 117 14.75 16.13 2.00
C GLU A 117 15.36 15.08 1.07
N ASN A 118 14.86 14.97 -0.17
CA ASN A 118 15.37 14.03 -1.16
C ASN A 118 15.29 12.56 -0.71
N CYS A 119 14.27 12.20 0.08
CA CYS A 119 14.12 10.85 0.64
C CYS A 119 13.12 10.01 -0.15
N ARG A 120 13.34 8.70 -0.20
CA ARG A 120 12.44 7.72 -0.81
C ARG A 120 11.98 6.71 0.22
N PHE A 121 10.70 6.37 0.18
CA PHE A 121 10.09 5.49 1.16
C PHE A 121 9.30 4.39 0.48
N PHE A 122 9.48 3.17 0.98
CA PHE A 122 8.50 2.13 0.89
C PHE A 122 7.96 1.87 2.30
N ILE A 123 6.65 2.03 2.50
CA ILE A 123 6.00 1.88 3.80
C ILE A 123 4.89 0.85 3.71
N GLY A 124 5.02 -0.20 4.53
CA GLY A 124 4.00 -1.21 4.74
C GLY A 124 2.70 -0.66 5.35
N PRO A 125 1.67 -1.51 5.51
CA PRO A 125 0.36 -1.09 5.96
C PRO A 125 0.37 -0.37 7.32
N CYS A 126 -0.08 0.88 7.33
CA CYS A 126 -0.24 1.67 8.54
C CYS A 126 -1.72 1.72 8.95
N SER A 127 -2.07 1.10 10.08
CA SER A 127 -3.47 1.00 10.54
C SER A 127 -4.08 2.35 10.95
N GLY A 128 -3.23 3.36 11.22
CA GLY A 128 -3.64 4.72 11.52
C GLY A 128 -3.14 5.72 10.48
N SER A 129 -2.49 6.78 10.96
CA SER A 129 -2.12 7.92 10.13
C SER A 129 -0.66 7.94 9.74
N ILE A 130 -0.38 8.32 8.50
CA ILE A 130 0.93 8.81 8.09
C ILE A 130 0.83 10.32 7.93
N PHE A 131 1.67 11.05 8.66
CA PHE A 131 1.71 12.51 8.62
C PHE A 131 3.10 12.97 8.19
N ILE A 132 3.19 13.58 7.01
CA ILE A 132 4.42 14.22 6.50
C ILE A 132 4.35 15.74 6.69
N ARG A 133 5.41 16.32 7.25
CA ARG A 133 5.51 17.77 7.53
C ARG A 133 6.85 18.32 7.09
N THR A 134 6.85 19.55 6.59
CA THR A 134 8.07 20.33 6.30
C THR A 134 9.09 19.55 5.46
N SER A 135 8.62 18.75 4.49
CA SER A 135 9.47 17.82 3.73
C SER A 135 9.43 18.13 2.24
N THR A 136 10.55 17.95 1.56
CA THR A 136 10.72 18.35 0.15
C THR A 136 11.38 17.25 -0.68
N ASN A 137 10.94 17.09 -1.93
CA ASN A 137 11.48 16.09 -2.87
C ASN A 137 11.39 14.67 -2.30
N VAL A 138 10.19 14.25 -1.90
CA VAL A 138 9.96 12.94 -1.30
C VAL A 138 9.17 12.04 -2.23
N LYS A 139 9.62 10.80 -2.40
CA LYS A 139 8.91 9.77 -3.17
C LYS A 139 8.45 8.66 -2.24
N MET A 140 7.20 8.22 -2.34
CA MET A 140 6.65 7.22 -1.40
C MET A 140 5.76 6.20 -2.10
N ILE A 141 6.03 4.93 -1.84
CA ILE A 141 5.07 3.84 -2.02
C ILE A 141 4.51 3.54 -0.63
N VAL A 142 3.22 3.74 -0.42
CA VAL A 142 2.66 3.83 0.94
C VAL A 142 1.23 3.29 1.05
N ALA A 143 0.94 2.55 2.12
CA ALA A 143 -0.41 2.12 2.45
C ALA A 143 -0.79 2.58 3.87
N CYS A 144 -1.91 3.28 4.02
CA CYS A 144 -2.37 3.76 5.33
C CYS A 144 -3.89 3.91 5.44
N GLN A 145 -4.40 4.04 6.65
CA GLN A 145 -5.80 4.43 6.86
C GLN A 145 -6.02 5.92 6.55
N GLN A 146 -5.14 6.79 7.08
CA GLN A 146 -5.22 8.24 6.91
C GLN A 146 -3.89 8.79 6.43
N PHE A 147 -3.93 9.66 5.43
CA PHE A 147 -2.75 10.36 4.94
C PHE A 147 -2.92 11.86 5.12
N ARG A 148 -1.92 12.52 5.70
CA ARG A 148 -1.91 13.97 5.91
C ARG A 148 -0.58 14.56 5.49
N THR A 149 -0.60 15.71 4.82
CA THR A 149 0.60 16.51 4.53
C THR A 149 0.42 17.92 5.04
N ARG A 150 1.50 18.53 5.53
CA ARG A 150 1.55 19.97 5.80
C ARG A 150 2.90 20.56 5.43
N ASP A 151 2.94 21.74 4.82
CA ASP A 151 4.18 22.46 4.53
C ASP A 151 5.17 21.63 3.67
N CYS A 152 4.66 20.83 2.72
CA CYS A 152 5.47 19.95 1.89
C CYS A 152 5.56 20.42 0.43
N LYS A 153 6.64 20.07 -0.26
CA LYS A 153 6.83 20.42 -1.67
C LYS A 153 7.41 19.26 -2.47
N ASN A 154 6.91 19.08 -3.69
CA ASN A 154 7.41 18.07 -4.63
C ASN A 154 7.35 16.65 -4.03
N LEU A 155 6.12 16.15 -3.88
CA LEU A 155 5.86 14.79 -3.38
C LEU A 155 5.36 13.89 -4.52
N GLU A 156 5.94 12.70 -4.67
CA GLU A 156 5.49 11.68 -5.62
C GLU A 156 4.98 10.45 -4.87
N LEU A 157 3.67 10.24 -4.86
CA LEU A 157 2.98 9.31 -3.95
C LEU A 157 2.26 8.21 -4.74
N SER A 158 2.76 6.99 -4.66
CA SER A 158 2.07 5.76 -5.07
C SER A 158 1.36 5.17 -3.86
N MET A 159 0.06 5.44 -3.72
CA MET A 159 -0.60 5.30 -2.43
C MET A 159 -1.84 4.42 -2.41
N PHE A 160 -2.02 3.79 -1.26
CA PHE A 160 -3.28 3.26 -0.78
C PHE A 160 -3.71 4.09 0.43
N CYS A 161 -4.96 4.59 0.42
CA CYS A 161 -5.54 5.28 1.57
C CYS A 161 -6.98 4.82 1.81
N SER A 162 -7.29 4.31 3.01
CA SER A 162 -8.67 3.92 3.33
C SER A 162 -9.62 5.09 3.46
N THR A 163 -9.09 6.30 3.68
CA THR A 163 -9.84 7.55 3.72
C THR A 163 -9.31 8.53 2.67
N ARG A 164 -9.99 9.67 2.50
CA ARG A 164 -9.52 10.73 1.59
C ARG A 164 -8.18 11.28 2.08
N PRO A 165 -7.10 11.25 1.28
CA PRO A 165 -5.86 11.92 1.62
C PRO A 165 -6.08 13.42 1.80
N VAL A 166 -5.38 14.00 2.77
CA VAL A 166 -5.47 15.42 3.09
C VAL A 166 -4.14 16.11 2.82
N ILE A 167 -4.20 17.27 2.17
CA ILE A 167 -3.05 18.17 2.00
C ILE A 167 -3.37 19.55 2.58
N GLU A 168 -2.34 20.22 3.08
CA GLU A 168 -2.42 21.58 3.63
C GLU A 168 -1.08 22.30 3.39
N SER A 169 -1.10 23.57 3.00
CA SER A 169 0.07 24.41 2.73
C SER A 169 1.16 23.70 1.90
N SER A 170 0.76 22.89 0.92
CA SER A 170 1.68 22.01 0.18
C SER A 170 1.46 22.12 -1.33
N SER A 171 2.52 21.95 -2.12
CA SER A 171 2.46 22.10 -3.58
C SER A 171 3.29 21.04 -4.32
N ASP A 172 3.04 20.92 -5.63
CA ASP A 172 3.72 19.98 -6.53
C ASP A 172 3.57 18.51 -6.09
N ILE A 173 2.38 18.11 -5.66
CA ILE A 173 2.10 16.73 -5.23
C ILE A 173 1.52 15.92 -6.38
N SER A 174 2.07 14.74 -6.66
CA SER A 174 1.45 13.79 -7.60
C SER A 174 1.02 12.52 -6.88
N PHE A 175 -0.22 12.11 -7.13
CA PHE A 175 -0.82 10.90 -6.59
C PHE A 175 -1.02 9.85 -7.70
N SER A 176 -0.70 8.59 -7.40
CA SER A 176 -1.01 7.42 -8.22
C SER A 176 -1.54 6.28 -7.34
N CYS A 177 -2.24 5.34 -7.97
CA CYS A 177 -2.68 4.13 -7.28
C CYS A 177 -1.46 3.31 -6.81
N PHE A 178 -1.53 2.79 -5.59
CA PHE A 178 -0.62 1.75 -5.10
C PHE A 178 -0.57 0.58 -6.09
N ALA A 179 0.65 0.16 -6.47
CA ALA A 179 0.85 -0.86 -7.50
C ALA A 179 2.09 -1.73 -7.27
N SER A 180 2.56 -1.84 -6.02
CA SER A 180 3.80 -2.54 -5.68
C SER A 180 3.54 -3.65 -4.67
N ASN A 181 4.49 -4.57 -4.49
CA ASN A 181 4.35 -5.68 -3.55
C ASN A 181 5.71 -6.05 -2.94
N TYR A 182 5.68 -6.71 -1.78
CA TYR A 182 6.81 -7.41 -1.18
C TYR A 182 6.29 -8.62 -0.38
N ILE A 183 7.21 -9.50 0.00
CA ILE A 183 6.85 -10.70 0.77
C ILE A 183 6.19 -10.32 2.11
N GLY A 184 4.99 -10.85 2.36
CA GLY A 184 4.23 -10.59 3.59
C GLY A 184 3.29 -9.38 3.56
N LEU A 185 3.32 -8.53 2.52
CA LEU A 185 2.46 -7.34 2.42
C LEU A 185 0.97 -7.66 2.58
N ALA A 186 0.51 -8.72 1.91
CA ALA A 186 -0.85 -9.22 1.98
C ALA A 186 -1.32 -9.49 3.43
N GLN A 187 -0.50 -10.22 4.18
CA GLN A 187 -0.77 -10.54 5.58
C GLN A 187 -0.77 -9.28 6.44
N GLN A 188 0.15 -8.35 6.18
CA GLN A 188 0.26 -7.11 6.95
C GLN A 188 -0.92 -6.16 6.68
N PHE A 189 -1.55 -6.18 5.50
CA PHE A 189 -2.81 -5.45 5.24
C PHE A 189 -3.92 -5.97 6.17
N HIS A 190 -4.00 -7.30 6.33
CA HIS A 190 -4.94 -7.94 7.25
C HIS A 190 -4.63 -7.59 8.71
N GLU A 191 -3.36 -7.67 9.13
CA GLU A 191 -2.94 -7.31 10.50
C GLU A 191 -3.18 -5.84 10.83
N ALA A 192 -3.16 -4.96 9.82
CA ALA A 192 -3.47 -3.54 9.96
C ALA A 192 -4.98 -3.22 9.85
N ASP A 193 -5.84 -4.22 9.67
CA ASP A 193 -7.29 -4.07 9.45
C ASP A 193 -7.63 -3.12 8.29
N LEU A 194 -6.84 -3.20 7.21
CA LEU A 194 -7.03 -2.40 6.01
C LEU A 194 -7.56 -3.29 4.88
N SER A 195 -8.80 -3.05 4.46
CA SER A 195 -9.35 -3.70 3.27
C SER A 195 -8.65 -3.21 2.00
N VAL A 196 -7.97 -4.11 1.30
CA VAL A 196 -7.27 -3.81 0.03
C VAL A 196 -8.21 -3.27 -1.06
N TYR A 197 -9.51 -3.46 -0.91
CA TYR A 197 -10.54 -3.00 -1.83
C TYR A 197 -10.95 -1.54 -1.59
N ASN A 198 -10.66 -0.97 -0.43
CA ASN A 198 -11.08 0.39 -0.05
C ASN A 198 -9.93 1.38 -0.21
N ASN A 199 -9.67 1.81 -1.45
CA ASN A 199 -8.60 2.74 -1.78
C ASN A 199 -9.12 4.07 -2.35
N HIS A 200 -8.89 5.17 -1.63
CA HIS A 200 -9.34 6.53 -1.95
C HIS A 200 -8.20 7.45 -2.42
N TRP A 201 -7.09 6.89 -2.93
CA TRP A 201 -5.94 7.66 -3.44
C TRP A 201 -6.30 8.75 -4.46
N ASN A 202 -7.42 8.58 -5.18
CA ASN A 202 -7.90 9.46 -6.24
C ASN A 202 -8.85 10.57 -5.74
N VAL A 203 -9.10 10.71 -4.42
CA VAL A 203 -9.97 11.76 -3.86
C VAL A 203 -9.26 12.51 -2.75
N VAL A 204 -8.55 13.58 -3.11
CA VAL A 204 -7.76 14.41 -2.19
C VAL A 204 -8.58 15.60 -1.70
N HIS A 205 -8.46 15.92 -0.41
CA HIS A 205 -8.97 17.15 0.17
C HIS A 205 -7.81 18.12 0.44
N ASP A 206 -7.89 19.33 -0.10
CA ASP A 206 -6.91 20.40 0.10
C ASP A 206 -7.51 21.47 1.01
N PHE A 207 -6.91 21.65 2.20
CA PHE A 207 -7.33 22.67 3.17
C PHE A 207 -6.92 24.10 2.76
N THR A 208 -5.97 24.25 1.84
CA THR A 208 -5.41 25.52 1.38
C THR A 208 -5.37 25.56 -0.14
N PRO A 209 -6.53 25.47 -0.81
CA PRO A 209 -6.59 25.26 -2.24
C PRO A 209 -5.91 26.39 -3.03
N GLN A 210 -4.98 26.00 -3.88
CA GLN A 210 -4.37 26.84 -4.92
C GLN A 210 -4.37 26.08 -6.25
N VAL A 211 -4.16 26.80 -7.34
CA VAL A 211 -4.10 26.20 -8.68
C VAL A 211 -2.95 25.19 -8.73
N ASN A 212 -3.28 23.94 -9.06
CA ASN A 212 -2.32 22.84 -9.29
C ASN A 212 -1.44 22.44 -8.08
N ASN A 213 -1.93 22.58 -6.84
CA ASN A 213 -1.22 22.03 -5.67
C ASN A 213 -0.95 20.53 -5.79
N PHE A 214 -1.86 19.79 -6.44
CA PHE A 214 -1.69 18.38 -6.71
C PHE A 214 -2.23 17.96 -8.08
N LYS A 215 -1.84 16.77 -8.52
CA LYS A 215 -2.33 16.11 -9.73
C LYS A 215 -2.41 14.59 -9.55
N PHE A 216 -3.26 13.94 -10.34
CA PHE A 216 -3.30 12.47 -10.44
C PHE A 216 -2.54 12.00 -11.68
N VAL A 217 -1.70 10.99 -11.52
CA VAL A 217 -0.96 10.34 -12.61
C VAL A 217 -1.37 8.87 -12.73
N SER A 218 -1.32 8.34 -13.96
CA SER A 218 -1.71 6.95 -14.24
C SER A 218 -0.53 5.97 -14.16
N SER A 219 0.68 6.48 -13.93
CA SER A 219 1.89 5.67 -13.77
C SER A 219 1.73 4.73 -12.58
N LYS A 220 2.23 3.50 -12.74
CA LYS A 220 2.33 2.51 -11.67
C LYS A 220 3.78 2.46 -11.25
N PHE A 221 4.05 2.75 -9.99
CA PHE A 221 5.40 2.77 -9.47
C PHE A 221 5.71 1.51 -8.66
N LYS A 222 6.87 0.94 -8.97
CA LYS A 222 7.52 -0.14 -8.25
C LYS A 222 8.63 0.42 -7.36
N ILE A 223 9.07 -0.38 -6.40
CA ILE A 223 10.25 -0.06 -5.57
C ILE A 223 11.44 0.31 -6.44
N THR A 224 11.69 -0.47 -7.50
CA THR A 224 12.83 -0.32 -8.40
C THR A 224 12.82 0.94 -9.27
N ASP A 225 11.70 1.66 -9.36
CA ASP A 225 11.65 2.93 -10.09
C ASP A 225 12.39 4.04 -9.33
N TRP A 226 12.47 3.93 -7.99
CA TRP A 226 13.02 4.99 -7.12
C TRP A 226 14.14 4.51 -6.20
N MET A 227 14.20 3.22 -5.92
CA MET A 227 15.02 2.62 -4.87
C MET A 227 15.66 1.33 -5.37
N LYS A 228 16.63 0.78 -4.63
CA LYS A 228 17.26 -0.49 -4.98
C LYS A 228 16.27 -1.65 -4.82
N PRO A 229 16.37 -2.70 -5.64
CA PRO A 229 15.54 -3.90 -5.48
C PRO A 229 15.83 -4.59 -4.14
N LEU A 230 14.80 -5.16 -3.55
CA LEU A 230 14.82 -5.75 -2.22
C LEU A 230 15.80 -6.94 -2.11
N HIS A 231 15.97 -7.76 -3.15
CA HIS A 231 16.94 -8.86 -3.14
C HIS A 231 18.40 -8.41 -2.98
N THR A 232 18.70 -7.12 -3.19
CA THR A 232 20.05 -6.56 -2.98
C THR A 232 20.33 -6.08 -1.55
N LEU A 233 19.32 -6.13 -0.67
CA LEU A 233 19.34 -5.49 0.65
C LEU A 233 19.64 -6.43 1.82
N ASP A 234 20.17 -7.64 1.58
CA ASP A 234 20.45 -8.66 2.61
C ASP A 234 19.25 -8.89 3.56
N ILE A 235 18.07 -9.02 2.97
CA ILE A 235 16.81 -9.32 3.67
C ILE A 235 16.34 -10.77 3.44
N GLY A 236 17.17 -11.60 2.82
CA GLY A 236 16.91 -13.03 2.67
C GLY A 236 15.88 -13.40 1.60
N ILE A 237 15.65 -12.54 0.60
CA ILE A 237 14.80 -12.86 -0.56
C ILE A 237 15.63 -13.00 -1.84
N THR A 238 15.23 -13.88 -2.76
CA THR A 238 15.88 -13.99 -4.07
C THR A 238 15.25 -13.04 -5.09
N ALA A 239 15.97 -12.80 -6.20
CA ALA A 239 15.44 -12.00 -7.31
C ALA A 239 14.20 -12.65 -7.95
N GLU A 240 14.15 -13.98 -8.02
CA GLU A 240 12.98 -14.72 -8.53
C GLU A 240 11.76 -14.54 -7.63
N GLU A 241 11.94 -14.61 -6.30
CA GLU A 241 10.87 -14.37 -5.32
C GLU A 241 10.33 -12.95 -5.42
N GLU A 242 11.22 -11.96 -5.51
CA GLU A 242 10.82 -10.55 -5.70
C GLU A 242 10.04 -10.36 -7.00
N ASN A 243 10.55 -10.87 -8.12
CA ASN A 243 9.89 -10.79 -9.43
C ASN A 243 8.52 -11.47 -9.45
N GLN A 244 8.34 -12.55 -8.69
CA GLN A 244 7.05 -13.22 -8.60
C GLN A 244 6.06 -12.45 -7.72
N ASN A 245 6.54 -11.86 -6.62
CA ASN A 245 5.72 -11.01 -5.75
C ASN A 245 5.25 -9.74 -6.48
N GLU A 246 6.09 -9.12 -7.31
CA GLU A 246 5.71 -7.93 -8.09
C GLU A 246 4.49 -8.16 -9.00
N LYS A 247 4.22 -9.40 -9.41
CA LYS A 247 3.07 -9.74 -10.27
C LYS A 247 1.74 -9.81 -9.50
N THR A 248 1.77 -9.83 -8.17
CA THR A 248 0.62 -10.15 -7.31
C THR A 248 0.33 -9.05 -6.30
N CYS A 249 0.33 -7.79 -6.74
CA CYS A 249 -0.06 -6.67 -5.89
C CYS A 249 -1.46 -6.90 -5.31
N PRO A 250 -1.63 -6.81 -3.98
CA PRO A 250 -2.89 -7.15 -3.34
C PRO A 250 -3.96 -6.06 -3.49
N VAL A 251 -3.53 -4.82 -3.75
CA VAL A 251 -4.43 -3.70 -4.01
C VAL A 251 -4.82 -3.71 -5.49
N PRO A 252 -6.11 -3.82 -5.84
CA PRO A 252 -6.55 -3.74 -7.23
C PRO A 252 -6.18 -2.37 -7.84
N PRO A 253 -5.70 -2.34 -9.11
CA PRO A 253 -5.37 -1.09 -9.76
C PRO A 253 -6.66 -0.35 -10.13
N THR A 254 -6.94 0.74 -9.41
CA THR A 254 -8.11 1.60 -9.65
C THR A 254 -7.73 2.83 -10.46
N ARG A 255 -8.74 3.46 -11.07
CA ARG A 255 -8.59 4.59 -12.00
C ARG A 255 -8.77 5.93 -11.29
N LYS A 256 -8.59 7.02 -12.04
CA LYS A 256 -8.75 8.38 -11.50
C LYS A 256 -10.21 8.63 -11.15
N ARG A 257 -10.47 9.66 -10.35
CA ARG A 257 -11.82 9.97 -9.86
C ARG A 257 -12.77 10.26 -11.02
N GLU A 258 -12.31 10.83 -12.12
CA GLU A 258 -13.15 11.20 -13.28
C GLU A 258 -13.69 9.96 -14.02
N ASP A 259 -12.99 8.83 -13.91
CA ASP A 259 -13.36 7.56 -14.51
C ASP A 259 -14.45 6.89 -13.65
N VAL A 260 -15.72 7.15 -13.98
CA VAL A 260 -16.88 6.56 -13.28
C VAL A 260 -17.22 5.19 -13.83
N PRO A 261 -17.39 4.16 -12.99
CA PRO A 261 -17.94 2.88 -13.42
C PRO A 261 -19.42 3.01 -13.82
N SER A 262 -19.82 2.39 -14.93
CA SER A 262 -21.22 2.29 -15.35
C SER A 262 -21.90 1.01 -14.86
N ASN A 263 -21.14 0.03 -14.37
CA ASN A 263 -21.66 -1.25 -13.91
C ASN A 263 -20.87 -1.78 -12.71
N VAL A 264 -21.44 -2.73 -11.98
CA VAL A 264 -20.86 -3.37 -10.81
C VAL A 264 -21.05 -4.89 -10.84
N ILE A 265 -20.07 -5.61 -10.33
CA ILE A 265 -20.23 -6.99 -9.86
C ILE A 265 -19.96 -7.02 -8.36
N MET A 266 -20.80 -7.73 -7.62
CA MET A 266 -20.70 -7.86 -6.17
C MET A 266 -20.48 -9.32 -5.79
N PHE A 267 -19.36 -9.63 -5.14
CA PHE A 267 -19.13 -10.93 -4.52
C PHE A 267 -19.79 -10.94 -3.14
N LEU A 268 -20.68 -11.90 -2.93
CA LEU A 268 -21.53 -11.98 -1.74
C LEU A 268 -20.70 -12.29 -0.46
N PRO A 269 -21.29 -12.11 0.74
CA PRO A 269 -20.52 -12.26 1.97
C PRO A 269 -19.82 -13.61 2.10
N GLY A 270 -18.54 -13.58 2.46
CA GLY A 270 -17.69 -14.78 2.56
C GLY A 270 -17.11 -15.29 1.24
N ARG A 271 -17.30 -14.58 0.11
CA ARG A 271 -16.79 -14.96 -1.22
C ARG A 271 -15.50 -14.23 -1.63
N TYR A 272 -14.62 -13.92 -0.68
CA TYR A 272 -13.34 -13.23 -0.94
C TYR A 272 -12.45 -13.99 -1.92
N ASN A 273 -12.30 -15.31 -1.75
CA ASN A 273 -11.52 -16.16 -2.66
C ASN A 273 -12.03 -16.14 -4.11
N ASP A 274 -13.34 -15.94 -4.29
CA ASP A 274 -13.95 -15.88 -5.61
C ASP A 274 -13.64 -14.53 -6.27
N ALA A 275 -13.69 -13.43 -5.51
CA ALA A 275 -13.24 -12.13 -5.96
C ALA A 275 -11.75 -12.13 -6.35
N GLU A 276 -10.90 -12.76 -5.55
CA GLU A 276 -9.46 -12.90 -5.80
C GLU A 276 -9.13 -13.68 -7.07
N GLN A 277 -9.94 -14.67 -7.43
CA GLN A 277 -9.80 -15.41 -8.68
C GLN A 277 -10.28 -14.60 -9.89
N PHE A 278 -11.36 -13.84 -9.72
CA PHE A 278 -11.99 -13.08 -10.81
C PHE A 278 -11.25 -11.79 -11.15
N ILE A 279 -10.87 -10.97 -10.16
CA ILE A 279 -10.28 -9.64 -10.34
C ILE A 279 -9.08 -9.63 -11.31
N PRO A 280 -8.11 -10.57 -11.22
CA PRO A 280 -6.99 -10.61 -12.16
C PRO A 280 -7.42 -10.79 -13.63
N GLN A 281 -8.57 -11.40 -13.90
CA GLN A 281 -9.09 -11.68 -15.25
C GLN A 281 -9.68 -10.44 -15.93
N ILE A 282 -9.98 -9.39 -15.16
CA ILE A 282 -10.55 -8.13 -15.66
C ILE A 282 -9.74 -6.91 -15.23
N ILE A 283 -8.45 -7.09 -14.90
CA ILE A 283 -7.62 -6.05 -14.28
C ILE A 283 -7.57 -4.73 -15.07
N THR A 284 -7.73 -4.78 -16.40
CA THR A 284 -7.78 -3.60 -17.27
C THR A 284 -9.14 -2.89 -17.21
N GLU A 285 -10.20 -3.58 -16.82
CA GLU A 285 -11.58 -3.08 -16.79
C GLU A 285 -12.01 -2.58 -15.40
N ILE A 286 -11.11 -2.63 -14.41
CA ILE A 286 -11.37 -2.13 -13.06
C ILE A 286 -11.30 -0.61 -13.07
N TYR A 287 -12.37 0.01 -12.59
CA TYR A 287 -12.43 1.46 -12.37
C TYR A 287 -12.25 1.75 -10.89
N GLN A 288 -13.05 1.10 -10.04
CA GLN A 288 -12.98 1.23 -8.59
C GLN A 288 -13.33 -0.10 -7.92
N THR A 289 -12.90 -0.27 -6.68
CA THR A 289 -13.28 -1.40 -5.84
C THR A 289 -13.79 -0.89 -4.50
N LYS A 290 -14.57 -1.72 -3.80
CA LYS A 290 -15.03 -1.42 -2.44
C LYS A 290 -15.34 -2.70 -1.69
N GLU A 291 -14.92 -2.79 -0.44
CA GLU A 291 -15.54 -3.70 0.52
C GLU A 291 -16.61 -2.92 1.28
N HIS A 292 -17.87 -3.35 1.14
CA HIS A 292 -19.01 -2.61 1.65
C HIS A 292 -19.93 -3.51 2.45
N LYS A 293 -20.31 -3.09 3.65
CA LYS A 293 -21.35 -3.74 4.44
C LYS A 293 -22.62 -2.91 4.34
N PHE A 294 -23.62 -3.43 3.62
CA PHE A 294 -24.88 -2.71 3.44
C PHE A 294 -25.67 -2.63 4.74
N SER A 295 -26.23 -1.46 5.00
CA SER A 295 -27.30 -1.25 5.96
C SER A 295 -28.63 -1.76 5.40
N LYS A 296 -29.60 -2.02 6.28
CA LYS A 296 -30.94 -2.46 5.84
C LYS A 296 -31.61 -1.49 4.84
N PRO A 297 -31.59 -0.16 5.05
CA PRO A 297 -32.14 0.78 4.07
C PRO A 297 -31.44 0.71 2.71
N GLU A 298 -30.12 0.53 2.68
CA GLU A 298 -29.38 0.35 1.42
C GLU A 298 -29.80 -0.92 0.68
N ILE A 299 -29.97 -2.02 1.41
CA ILE A 299 -30.42 -3.29 0.83
C ILE A 299 -31.80 -3.13 0.19
N ASP A 300 -32.71 -2.45 0.86
CA ASP A 300 -34.05 -2.21 0.33
C ASP A 300 -34.01 -1.32 -0.91
N ILE A 301 -33.27 -0.21 -0.86
CA ILE A 301 -33.15 0.73 -1.98
C ILE A 301 -32.47 0.10 -3.20
N LEU A 302 -31.39 -0.64 -3.01
CA LEU A 302 -30.57 -1.15 -4.12
C LEU A 302 -31.18 -2.41 -4.74
N PHE A 303 -31.71 -3.33 -3.95
CA PHE A 303 -32.10 -4.66 -4.44
C PHE A 303 -33.61 -4.86 -4.61
N ASP A 304 -34.46 -3.87 -4.28
CA ASP A 304 -35.94 -3.99 -4.39
C ASP A 304 -36.43 -4.34 -5.80
N LYS A 305 -35.73 -3.89 -6.84
CA LYS A 305 -36.16 -4.03 -8.25
C LYS A 305 -35.66 -5.32 -8.93
N SER A 306 -34.93 -6.16 -8.21
CA SER A 306 -34.36 -7.39 -8.79
C SER A 306 -35.39 -8.53 -8.83
N GLU A 307 -35.38 -9.35 -9.89
CA GLU A 307 -36.31 -10.48 -10.08
C GLU A 307 -36.26 -11.51 -8.93
N ASN A 308 -35.10 -11.63 -8.24
CA ASN A 308 -34.87 -12.51 -7.09
C ASN A 308 -34.61 -11.74 -5.77
N SER A 309 -35.25 -10.57 -5.61
CA SER A 309 -34.96 -9.61 -4.53
C SER A 309 -34.94 -10.20 -3.13
N SER A 310 -35.80 -11.16 -2.79
CA SER A 310 -35.85 -11.74 -1.44
C SER A 310 -34.56 -12.49 -1.05
N SER A 311 -34.05 -13.35 -1.93
CA SER A 311 -32.86 -14.17 -1.68
C SER A 311 -31.59 -13.32 -1.65
N ILE A 312 -31.42 -12.44 -2.64
CA ILE A 312 -30.22 -11.58 -2.72
C ILE A 312 -30.14 -10.61 -1.55
N LYS A 313 -31.27 -10.03 -1.11
CA LYS A 313 -31.32 -9.18 0.07
C LYS A 313 -30.90 -9.94 1.33
N GLN A 314 -31.36 -11.18 1.47
CA GLN A 314 -30.98 -12.03 2.59
C GLN A 314 -29.46 -12.30 2.58
N GLU A 315 -28.88 -12.68 1.45
CA GLU A 315 -27.44 -12.91 1.35
C GLU A 315 -26.62 -11.64 1.59
N ALA A 316 -26.95 -10.52 0.93
CA ALA A 316 -26.25 -9.25 1.09
C ALA A 316 -26.27 -8.73 2.54
N SER A 317 -27.29 -9.10 3.33
CA SER A 317 -27.39 -8.70 4.74
C SER A 317 -26.44 -9.45 5.68
N LYS A 318 -25.84 -10.57 5.24
CA LYS A 318 -25.03 -11.44 6.11
C LYS A 318 -23.65 -10.86 6.45
N GLY A 319 -23.17 -9.87 5.72
CA GLY A 319 -21.84 -9.32 5.94
C GLY A 319 -21.37 -8.37 4.85
N PRO A 320 -20.07 -8.04 4.85
CA PRO A 320 -19.46 -7.25 3.79
C PRO A 320 -19.46 -8.01 2.45
N VAL A 321 -19.63 -7.25 1.37
CA VAL A 321 -19.47 -7.71 -0.02
C VAL A 321 -18.22 -7.07 -0.63
N ILE A 322 -17.63 -7.72 -1.63
CA ILE A 322 -16.61 -7.11 -2.48
C ILE A 322 -17.27 -6.62 -3.77
N VAL A 323 -17.24 -5.30 -3.99
CA VAL A 323 -17.79 -4.64 -5.16
C VAL A 323 -16.65 -4.27 -6.10
N VAL A 324 -16.78 -4.62 -7.37
CA VAL A 324 -15.89 -4.17 -8.44
C VAL A 324 -16.70 -3.33 -9.43
N GLY A 325 -16.34 -2.06 -9.56
CA GLY A 325 -16.90 -1.14 -10.56
C GLY A 325 -16.16 -1.26 -11.89
N THR A 326 -16.90 -1.44 -12.98
CA THR A 326 -16.39 -1.62 -14.35
C THR A 326 -17.29 -0.89 -15.36
N ASN A 327 -16.88 -0.90 -16.63
CA ASN A 327 -17.74 -0.47 -17.76
C ASN A 327 -18.16 -1.64 -18.67
N LEU A 328 -17.95 -2.88 -18.26
CA LEU A 328 -18.46 -4.05 -18.97
C LEU A 328 -19.99 -4.12 -18.80
N SER A 329 -20.68 -4.64 -19.82
CA SER A 329 -22.13 -4.87 -19.70
C SER A 329 -22.45 -5.95 -18.66
N SER A 330 -23.67 -5.92 -18.13
CA SER A 330 -24.12 -6.91 -17.15
C SER A 330 -24.07 -8.33 -17.72
N MET A 331 -24.30 -8.49 -19.02
CA MET A 331 -24.19 -9.79 -19.70
C MET A 331 -22.73 -10.28 -19.72
N GLU A 332 -21.79 -9.44 -20.14
CA GLU A 332 -20.38 -9.79 -20.19
C GLU A 332 -19.80 -10.12 -18.81
N LEU A 333 -20.17 -9.35 -17.79
CA LEU A 333 -19.77 -9.62 -16.40
C LEU A 333 -20.27 -10.99 -15.93
N ARG A 334 -21.55 -11.30 -16.15
CA ARG A 334 -22.12 -12.60 -15.80
C ARG A 334 -21.43 -13.74 -16.52
N THR A 335 -21.18 -13.60 -17.83
CA THR A 335 -20.52 -14.62 -18.64
C THR A 335 -19.09 -14.87 -18.16
N LYS A 336 -18.30 -13.81 -17.97
CA LYS A 336 -16.91 -13.93 -17.50
C LYS A 336 -16.86 -14.52 -16.09
N ALA A 337 -17.67 -14.02 -15.16
CA ALA A 337 -17.65 -14.49 -13.77
C ALA A 337 -18.07 -15.96 -13.64
N SER A 338 -19.12 -16.38 -14.37
CA SER A 338 -19.60 -17.78 -14.36
C SER A 338 -18.60 -18.79 -14.93
N GLN A 339 -17.59 -18.34 -15.68
CA GLN A 339 -16.51 -19.21 -16.16
C GLN A 339 -15.44 -19.48 -15.09
N ILE A 340 -15.39 -18.66 -14.05
CA ILE A 340 -14.31 -18.67 -13.05
C ILE A 340 -14.82 -19.11 -11.68
N VAL A 341 -16.03 -18.67 -11.30
CA VAL A 341 -16.63 -18.92 -9.99
C VAL A 341 -18.09 -19.35 -10.12
N SER A 342 -18.65 -19.89 -9.04
CA SER A 342 -20.06 -20.28 -8.99
C SER A 342 -20.99 -19.08 -9.22
N PRO A 343 -22.08 -19.20 -9.99
CA PRO A 343 -23.10 -18.15 -10.14
C PRO A 343 -23.73 -17.70 -8.82
N GLU A 344 -23.71 -18.55 -7.79
CA GLU A 344 -24.20 -18.27 -6.44
C GLU A 344 -23.23 -17.37 -5.63
N SER A 345 -22.01 -17.15 -6.12
CA SER A 345 -20.98 -16.38 -5.41
C SER A 345 -21.06 -14.88 -5.65
N PHE A 346 -21.77 -14.45 -6.69
CA PHE A 346 -21.78 -13.06 -7.10
C PHE A 346 -23.17 -12.60 -7.57
N TYR A 347 -23.34 -11.28 -7.58
CA TYR A 347 -24.50 -10.61 -8.13
C TYR A 347 -24.05 -9.58 -9.15
N VAL A 348 -24.71 -9.58 -10.30
CA VAL A 348 -24.57 -8.56 -11.34
C VAL A 348 -25.99 -8.03 -11.64
N PRO A 349 -26.19 -6.70 -11.65
CA PRO A 349 -27.49 -6.08 -11.91
C PRO A 349 -28.17 -6.61 -13.17
N SER A 350 -29.48 -6.80 -13.11
CA SER A 350 -30.28 -7.45 -14.16
C SER A 350 -30.36 -6.60 -15.43
N SER A 351 -30.41 -5.27 -15.26
CA SER A 351 -30.46 -4.28 -16.33
C SER A 351 -29.34 -3.26 -16.21
N GLU A 352 -28.95 -2.64 -17.34
CA GLU A 352 -27.92 -1.59 -17.35
C GLU A 352 -28.36 -0.33 -16.58
N ASN A 353 -29.66 -0.07 -16.48
CA ASN A 353 -30.18 1.03 -15.66
C ASN A 353 -29.98 0.78 -14.16
N GLU A 354 -30.22 -0.45 -13.71
CA GLU A 354 -29.95 -0.88 -12.33
C GLU A 354 -28.45 -0.84 -12.05
N ALA A 355 -27.64 -1.31 -13.00
CA ALA A 355 -26.19 -1.25 -12.94
C ALA A 355 -25.65 0.16 -12.74
N ALA A 356 -26.07 1.09 -13.60
CA ALA A 356 -25.66 2.49 -13.53
C ALA A 356 -26.09 3.13 -12.21
N TYR A 357 -27.30 2.83 -11.73
CA TYR A 357 -27.79 3.31 -10.44
C TYR A 357 -26.94 2.81 -9.28
N MET A 358 -26.65 1.51 -9.22
CA MET A 358 -25.83 0.92 -8.15
C MET A 358 -24.38 1.41 -8.21
N ALA A 359 -23.77 1.50 -9.40
CA ALA A 359 -22.43 2.02 -9.59
C ALA A 359 -22.34 3.47 -9.10
N ASN A 360 -23.32 4.30 -9.46
CA ASN A 360 -23.43 5.67 -8.99
C ASN A 360 -23.61 5.74 -7.47
N TYR A 361 -24.47 4.90 -6.88
CA TYR A 361 -24.69 4.86 -5.45
C TYR A 361 -23.40 4.51 -4.68
N LEU A 362 -22.68 3.49 -5.12
CA LEU A 362 -21.54 2.94 -4.39
C LEU A 362 -20.26 3.78 -4.51
N PHE A 363 -20.07 4.42 -5.67
CA PHE A 363 -18.81 5.08 -6.03
C PHE A 363 -18.92 6.59 -6.24
N ASN A 364 -20.14 7.14 -6.36
CA ASN A 364 -20.35 8.55 -6.69
C ASN A 364 -21.03 9.38 -5.57
N VAL A 365 -21.66 8.76 -4.57
CA VAL A 365 -22.40 9.49 -3.50
C VAL A 365 -21.49 10.40 -2.66
N HIS A 366 -20.19 10.12 -2.60
CA HIS A 366 -19.19 11.01 -1.98
C HIS A 366 -18.64 12.10 -2.90
N ARG A 367 -19.24 12.32 -4.09
CA ARG A 367 -18.95 13.48 -4.96
C ARG A 367 -19.73 14.73 -4.62
N VAL A 368 -20.71 14.65 -3.72
CA VAL A 368 -21.34 15.86 -3.17
C VAL A 368 -20.39 16.46 -2.14
N GLU A 369 -19.46 17.28 -2.63
CA GLU A 369 -18.77 18.26 -1.81
C GLU A 369 -19.82 19.27 -1.35
N VAL A 370 -20.05 19.33 -0.03
CA VAL A 370 -20.76 20.44 0.62
C VAL A 370 -19.77 21.58 0.80
#